data_AF-A0A7V0KRU4-F1
#
_entry.id   AF-A0A7V0KRU4-F1
#
_cell.length_a   1.000
_cell.length_b   1.000
_cell.length_c   1.000
_cell.angle_alpha   90.00
_cell.angle_beta   90.00
_cell.angle_gamma   90.00
#
_symmetry.space_group_name_H-M   'P 1'
#
loop_
_entity.id
_entity.type
_entity.pdbx_description
1 polymer ?
#
loop_
_entity_poly.entity_id
_entity_poly.type
_entity_poly.pdbx_seq_one_letter_code
_entity_poly.pdbx_strand_id
1 'polypeptide(L)'
;MASRARDWFAQAERDLEQAETSRNDGRHEWACFAARQCAEKAIKALHLAKGQEAWGHMAARLLQELPVPVPPDLVEKGRVLDNFYVGTRYPDAHPEGAPFEHYGPLQSGEAVRYAREILEFARTQMA
;
A
#
# COMPACT_ATOMS: atom_id res chain seq x y z
N MET A 1 26.04 -0.36 -5.38
CA MET A 1 25.22 -1.60 -5.32
C MET A 1 24.15 -1.50 -6.42
N ALA A 2 23.80 -2.60 -7.08
CA ALA A 2 22.70 -2.59 -8.04
C ALA A 2 21.37 -2.28 -7.32
N SER A 3 20.52 -1.46 -7.94
CA SER A 3 19.21 -1.09 -7.38
C SER A 3 18.34 -2.33 -7.23
N ARG A 4 17.76 -2.54 -6.03
CA ARG A 4 16.80 -3.62 -5.75
C ARG A 4 15.35 -3.24 -6.10
N ALA A 5 15.15 -2.21 -6.93
CA ALA A 5 13.83 -1.72 -7.31
C ALA A 5 12.89 -2.84 -7.82
N ARG A 6 13.41 -3.76 -8.65
CA ARG A 6 12.62 -4.90 -9.17
C ARG A 6 12.18 -5.87 -8.08
N ASP A 7 13.02 -6.11 -7.07
CA ASP A 7 12.66 -7.00 -5.95
C ASP A 7 11.53 -6.38 -5.11
N TRP A 8 11.63 -5.07 -4.83
CA TRP A 8 10.58 -4.34 -4.12
C TRP A 8 9.26 -4.33 -4.88
N PHE A 9 9.32 -4.13 -6.20
CA PHE A 9 8.14 -4.13 -7.05
C PHE A 9 7.50 -5.53 -7.13
N ALA A 10 8.30 -6.58 -7.30
CA ALA A 10 7.81 -7.96 -7.30
C ALA A 10 7.13 -8.33 -5.97
N GLN A 11 7.66 -7.85 -4.83
CA GLN A 11 7.00 -8.04 -3.54
C GLN A 11 5.69 -7.25 -3.43
N ALA A 12 5.60 -6.06 -4.02
CA ALA A 12 4.36 -5.30 -4.08
C ALA A 12 3.27 -6.04 -4.86
N GLU A 13 3.63 -6.69 -5.97
CA GLU A 13 2.71 -7.55 -6.73
C GLU A 13 2.18 -8.71 -5.88
N ARG A 14 3.06 -9.41 -5.13
CA ARG A 14 2.65 -10.47 -4.20
C ARG A 14 1.78 -9.97 -3.05
N ASP A 15 2.02 -8.75 -2.56
CA ASP A 15 1.19 -8.14 -1.53
C ASP A 15 -0.22 -7.82 -2.04
N LEU A 16 -0.37 -7.43 -3.32
CA LEU A 16 -1.68 -7.24 -3.95
C LEU A 16 -2.44 -8.57 -4.05
N GLU A 17 -1.79 -9.64 -4.51
CA GLU A 17 -2.37 -10.98 -4.55
C GLU A 17 -2.83 -11.44 -3.15
N GLN A 18 -2.03 -11.17 -2.11
CA GLN A 18 -2.38 -11.46 -0.72
C GLN A 18 -3.61 -10.64 -0.28
N ALA A 19 -3.70 -9.37 -0.67
CA ALA A 19 -4.83 -8.51 -0.34
C ALA A 19 -6.13 -9.01 -0.97
N GLU A 20 -6.07 -9.42 -2.24
CA GLU A 20 -7.21 -10.01 -2.96
C GLU A 20 -7.66 -11.33 -2.35
N THR A 21 -6.72 -12.22 -2.04
CA THR A 21 -7.00 -13.52 -1.39
C THR A 21 -7.63 -13.31 -0.03
N SER A 22 -7.04 -12.43 0.81
CA SER A 22 -7.56 -12.14 2.15
C SER A 22 -8.98 -11.57 2.09
N ARG A 23 -9.26 -10.70 1.12
CA ARG A 23 -10.60 -10.15 0.91
C ARG A 23 -11.60 -11.24 0.54
N ASN A 24 -11.24 -12.14 -0.37
CA ASN A 24 -12.11 -13.23 -0.82
C ASN A 24 -12.39 -14.22 0.33
N ASP A 25 -11.43 -14.42 1.22
CA ASP A 25 -11.56 -15.27 2.40
C ASP A 25 -12.25 -14.58 3.60
N GLY A 26 -12.75 -13.35 3.44
CA GLY A 26 -13.42 -12.60 4.51
C GLY A 26 -12.49 -12.02 5.59
N ARG A 27 -11.16 -12.09 5.40
CA ARG A 27 -10.14 -11.52 6.29
C ARG A 27 -9.84 -10.08 5.87
N HIS A 28 -10.80 -9.20 6.14
CA HIS A 28 -10.83 -7.83 5.60
C HIS A 28 -9.74 -6.92 6.18
N GLU A 29 -9.39 -7.07 7.44
CA GLU A 29 -8.27 -6.39 8.09
C GLU A 29 -6.92 -6.77 7.46
N TRP A 30 -6.73 -8.06 7.15
CA TRP A 30 -5.54 -8.54 6.45
C TRP A 30 -5.51 -8.05 5.01
N ALA A 31 -6.65 -7.99 4.34
CA ALA A 31 -6.75 -7.41 3.01
C ALA A 31 -6.33 -5.93 3.00
N CYS A 32 -6.84 -5.14 3.94
CA CYS A 32 -6.46 -3.73 4.11
C CYS A 32 -4.96 -3.56 4.40
N PHE A 33 -4.41 -4.37 5.31
CA PHE A 33 -2.99 -4.34 5.64
C PHE A 33 -2.10 -4.69 4.45
N ALA A 34 -2.41 -5.78 3.75
CA ALA A 34 -1.66 -6.22 2.58
C ALA A 34 -1.74 -5.21 1.42
N ALA A 35 -2.92 -4.61 1.19
CA ALA A 35 -3.09 -3.54 0.21
C ALA A 35 -2.22 -2.32 0.55
N ARG A 36 -2.17 -1.92 1.83
CA ARG A 36 -1.27 -0.86 2.27
C ARG A 36 0.20 -1.25 2.05
N GLN A 37 0.61 -2.48 2.34
CA GLN A 37 1.98 -2.95 2.09
C GLN A 37 2.35 -2.93 0.60
N CYS A 38 1.44 -3.37 -0.27
CA CYS A 38 1.58 -3.27 -1.73
C CYS A 38 1.92 -1.83 -2.16
N ALA A 39 1.10 -0.86 -1.74
CA ALA A 39 1.32 0.54 -2.10
C ALA A 39 2.70 1.05 -1.65
N GLU A 40 3.10 0.84 -0.39
CA GLU A 40 4.42 1.30 0.08
C GLU A 40 5.58 0.65 -0.67
N LYS A 41 5.52 -0.66 -0.90
CA LYS A 41 6.61 -1.35 -1.60
C LYS A 41 6.69 -0.92 -3.06
N ALA A 42 5.56 -0.69 -3.73
CA ALA A 42 5.51 -0.15 -5.08
C ALA A 42 6.12 1.26 -5.17
N ILE A 43 5.78 2.14 -4.22
CA ILE A 43 6.32 3.51 -4.19
C ILE A 43 7.82 3.49 -3.88
N LYS A 44 8.26 2.66 -2.93
CA LYS A 44 9.70 2.49 -2.61
C LYS A 44 10.47 1.91 -3.78
N ALA A 45 9.89 0.97 -4.54
CA ALA A 45 10.48 0.47 -5.77
C ALA A 45 10.69 1.60 -6.78
N LEU A 46 9.72 2.49 -6.94
CA LEU A 46 9.82 3.62 -7.85
C LEU A 46 10.90 4.63 -7.41
N HIS A 47 11.01 4.97 -6.11
CA HIS A 47 12.13 5.79 -5.63
C HIS A 47 13.48 5.16 -5.99
N LEU A 48 13.66 3.86 -5.72
CA LEU A 48 14.89 3.13 -6.05
C LEU A 48 15.17 3.11 -7.55
N ALA A 49 14.13 3.04 -8.39
CA ALA A 49 14.25 3.10 -9.85
C ALA A 49 14.65 4.50 -10.33
N LYS A 50 14.29 5.56 -9.59
CA LYS A 50 14.69 6.95 -9.87
C LYS A 50 15.95 7.38 -9.12
N GLY A 51 16.70 6.43 -8.55
CA GLY A 51 17.99 6.70 -7.91
C GLY A 51 17.89 7.35 -6.53
N GLN A 52 16.74 7.22 -5.85
CA GLN A 52 16.51 7.73 -4.50
C GLN A 52 16.26 6.59 -3.51
N GLU A 53 16.65 6.80 -2.26
CA GLU A 53 16.16 5.99 -1.14
C GLU A 53 15.03 6.73 -0.45
N ALA A 54 14.00 5.99 -0.04
CA ALA A 54 12.85 6.55 0.66
C ALA A 54 12.62 5.83 1.98
N TRP A 55 12.35 6.61 3.03
CA TRP A 55 12.26 6.14 4.41
C TRP A 55 10.87 6.40 4.98
N GLY A 56 10.47 5.59 5.96
CA GLY A 56 9.16 5.68 6.61
C GLY A 56 8.08 4.83 5.96
N HIS A 57 6.86 5.02 6.47
CA HIS A 57 5.68 4.18 6.21
C HIS A 57 4.43 5.01 5.91
N MET A 58 4.56 6.23 5.37
CA MET A 58 3.40 7.02 4.97
C MET A 58 3.36 7.06 3.45
N ALA A 59 2.47 6.27 2.84
CA ALA A 59 2.31 6.15 1.40
C ALA A 59 2.01 7.51 0.75
N ALA A 60 1.16 8.34 1.37
CA ALA A 60 0.87 9.68 0.86
C ALA A 60 2.14 10.56 0.78
N ARG A 61 2.97 10.51 1.82
CA ARG A 61 4.22 11.26 1.88
C ARG A 61 5.23 10.74 0.86
N LEU A 62 5.39 9.41 0.79
CA LEU A 62 6.29 8.78 -0.17
C LEU A 62 5.89 9.15 -1.62
N LEU A 63 4.59 9.17 -1.94
CA LEU A 63 4.11 9.63 -3.24
C LEU A 63 4.49 11.10 -3.50
N GLN A 64 4.32 11.99 -2.53
CA GLN A 64 4.66 13.41 -2.69
C GLN A 64 6.17 13.67 -2.87
N GLU A 65 7.01 12.79 -2.34
CA GLU A 65 8.47 12.91 -2.40
C GLU A 65 9.07 12.33 -3.70
N LEU A 66 8.25 11.74 -4.58
CA LEU A 66 8.71 11.18 -5.86
C LEU A 66 9.21 12.27 -6.82
N PRO A 67 10.27 12.00 -7.61
CA PRO A 67 10.82 12.96 -8.58
C PRO A 67 10.08 12.89 -9.93
N VAL A 68 8.81 12.47 -9.93
CA VAL A 68 7.93 12.38 -11.11
C VAL A 68 6.58 13.00 -10.77
N PRO A 69 5.83 13.54 -11.76
CA PRO A 69 4.49 14.04 -11.51
C PRO A 69 3.57 12.93 -10.98
N VAL A 70 3.01 13.14 -9.79
CA VAL A 70 2.03 12.24 -9.19
C VAL A 70 0.64 12.86 -9.26
N PRO A 71 -0.36 12.17 -9.83
CA PRO A 71 -1.74 12.59 -9.77
C PRO A 71 -2.21 12.84 -8.32
N PRO A 72 -2.84 14.00 -8.01
CA PRO A 72 -3.27 14.30 -6.65
C PRO A 72 -4.20 13.26 -6.02
N ASP A 73 -5.01 12.60 -6.85
CA ASP A 73 -5.92 11.55 -6.41
C ASP A 73 -5.18 10.30 -5.89
N LEU A 74 -3.99 9.97 -6.40
CA LEU A 74 -3.16 8.89 -5.84
C LEU A 74 -2.65 9.24 -4.45
N VAL A 75 -2.35 10.51 -4.19
CA VAL A 75 -1.95 10.97 -2.85
C VAL A 75 -3.11 10.82 -1.86
N GLU A 76 -4.34 11.19 -2.25
CA GLU A 76 -5.53 10.95 -1.42
C GLU A 76 -5.74 9.46 -1.12
N LYS A 77 -5.58 8.59 -2.13
CA LYS A 77 -5.65 7.13 -1.96
C LYS A 77 -4.57 6.62 -1.00
N GLY A 78 -3.36 7.16 -1.10
CA GLY A 78 -2.27 6.91 -0.15
C GLY A 78 -2.65 7.25 1.29
N ARG A 79 -3.34 8.40 1.51
CA ARG A 79 -3.81 8.80 2.85
C ARG A 79 -4.84 7.82 3.41
N VAL A 80 -5.76 7.33 2.58
CA VAL A 80 -6.71 6.29 3.01
C VAL A 80 -5.96 5.05 3.45
N LEU A 81 -5.02 4.56 2.63
CA LEU A 81 -4.26 3.36 2.92
C LEU A 81 -3.41 3.48 4.19
N ASP A 82 -2.87 4.66 4.50
CA ASP A 82 -2.02 4.88 5.68
C ASP A 82 -2.74 4.56 7.00
N ASN A 83 -4.07 4.67 7.05
CA ASN A 83 -4.88 4.26 8.22
C ASN A 83 -4.84 2.74 8.48
N PHE A 84 -4.47 1.94 7.48
CA PHE A 84 -4.43 0.49 7.58
C PHE A 84 -3.06 -0.06 8.02
N TYR A 85 -2.09 0.79 8.34
CA TYR A 85 -0.78 0.32 8.80
C TYR A 85 -0.81 -0.16 10.26
N VAL A 86 -1.43 0.60 11.16
CA VAL A 86 -1.51 0.30 12.61
C VAL A 86 -2.85 -0.34 12.97
N GLY A 87 -3.96 0.28 12.54
CA GLY A 87 -5.30 -0.11 12.98
C GLY A 87 -5.70 -1.55 12.64
N THR A 88 -5.16 -2.13 11.58
CA THR A 88 -5.46 -3.51 11.18
C THR A 88 -4.76 -4.56 12.03
N ARG A 89 -3.82 -4.18 12.90
CA ARG A 89 -2.95 -5.12 13.63
C ARG A 89 -2.96 -4.97 15.14
N TYR A 90 -3.11 -3.75 15.64
CA TYR A 90 -2.99 -3.50 17.07
C TYR A 90 -4.33 -3.12 17.69
N PRO A 91 -4.80 -3.84 18.73
CA PRO A 91 -6.06 -3.52 19.41
C PRO A 91 -6.10 -2.13 20.04
N ASP A 92 -4.94 -1.59 20.47
CA ASP A 92 -4.81 -0.25 21.08
C ASP A 92 -5.11 0.90 20.11
N ALA A 93 -5.21 0.62 18.82
CA ALA A 93 -5.67 1.55 17.80
C ALA A 93 -7.19 1.72 17.76
N HIS A 94 -7.94 0.92 18.53
CA HIS A 94 -9.41 0.95 18.59
C HIS A 94 -9.90 1.18 20.03
N PRO A 95 -11.09 1.79 20.22
CA PRO A 95 -11.66 1.96 21.56
C PRO A 95 -11.94 0.64 22.29
N GLU A 96 -12.28 -0.42 21.54
CA GLU A 96 -12.60 -1.75 22.05
C GLU A 96 -12.47 -2.82 20.95
N GLY A 97 -12.50 -4.10 21.33
CA GLY A 97 -12.51 -5.23 20.40
C GLY A 97 -11.16 -5.55 19.76
N ALA A 98 -11.14 -6.59 18.93
CA ALA A 98 -9.98 -6.99 18.15
C ALA A 98 -9.99 -6.30 16.78
N PRO A 99 -8.81 -6.02 16.17
CA PRO A 99 -8.73 -5.33 14.88
C PRO A 99 -9.61 -5.91 13.78
N PHE A 100 -9.73 -7.24 13.67
CA PHE A 100 -10.50 -7.88 12.60
C PHE A 100 -12.00 -7.57 12.63
N GLU A 101 -12.53 -7.12 13.77
CA GLU A 101 -13.95 -6.78 13.93
C GLU A 101 -14.31 -5.41 13.32
N HIS A 102 -13.30 -4.56 13.07
CA HIS A 102 -13.48 -3.16 12.63
C HIS A 102 -13.40 -2.96 11.10
N TYR A 103 -13.10 -4.01 10.34
CA TYR A 103 -12.90 -3.93 8.89
C TYR A 103 -13.85 -4.89 8.15
N GLY A 104 -14.45 -4.40 7.07
CA GLY A 104 -15.42 -5.13 6.27
C GLY A 104 -15.12 -5.14 4.77
N PRO A 105 -16.06 -5.66 3.97
CA PRO A 105 -15.91 -5.77 2.51
C PRO A 105 -15.79 -4.42 1.80
N LEU A 106 -16.34 -3.34 2.38
CA LEU A 106 -16.20 -1.99 1.86
C LEU A 106 -14.76 -1.50 1.97
N GLN A 107 -14.20 -1.50 3.18
CA GLN A 107 -12.83 -1.04 3.44
C GLN A 107 -11.81 -1.85 2.64
N SER A 108 -11.92 -3.18 2.67
CA SER A 108 -11.00 -4.05 1.92
C SER A 108 -11.15 -3.91 0.40
N GLY A 109 -12.37 -3.70 -0.11
CA GLY A 109 -12.60 -3.45 -1.53
C GLY A 109 -11.95 -2.16 -2.02
N GLU A 110 -12.10 -1.08 -1.26
CA GLU A 110 -11.44 0.20 -1.56
C GLU A 110 -9.92 0.09 -1.44
N ALA A 111 -9.41 -0.53 -0.37
CA ALA A 111 -7.98 -0.69 -0.15
C ALA A 111 -7.30 -1.45 -1.31
N VAL A 112 -7.86 -2.59 -1.72
CA VAL A 112 -7.33 -3.38 -2.86
C VAL A 112 -7.33 -2.56 -4.14
N ARG A 113 -8.41 -1.82 -4.42
CA ARG A 113 -8.49 -0.96 -5.61
C ARG A 113 -7.42 0.13 -5.58
N TYR A 114 -7.27 0.84 -4.47
CA TYR A 114 -6.27 1.90 -4.31
C TYR A 114 -4.84 1.38 -4.42
N ALA A 115 -4.55 0.23 -3.82
CA ALA A 115 -3.25 -0.42 -3.95
C ALA A 115 -2.93 -0.79 -5.40
N ARG A 116 -3.91 -1.32 -6.14
CA ARG A 116 -3.76 -1.65 -7.57
C ARG A 116 -3.45 -0.41 -8.41
N GLU A 117 -4.17 0.69 -8.19
CA GLU A 117 -3.96 1.93 -8.93
C GLU A 117 -2.56 2.52 -8.67
N ILE A 118 -2.07 2.47 -7.43
CA ILE A 118 -0.70 2.89 -7.08
C ILE A 118 0.36 1.96 -7.68
N LEU A 119 0.12 0.64 -7.65
CA LEU A 119 1.01 -0.35 -8.24
C LEU A 119 1.18 -0.13 -9.74
N GLU A 120 0.07 0.08 -10.47
CA GLU A 120 0.10 0.34 -11.92
C GLU A 120 0.73 1.69 -12.27
N PHE A 121 0.53 2.71 -11.44
CA PHE A 121 1.27 3.96 -11.55
C PHE A 121 2.78 3.73 -11.45
N ALA A 122 3.23 3.01 -10.41
CA ALA A 122 4.65 2.68 -10.24
C ALA A 122 5.18 1.86 -11.42
N ARG A 123 4.43 0.85 -11.90
CA ARG A 123 4.77 0.04 -13.08
C ARG A 123 5.06 0.93 -14.30
N THR A 124 4.16 1.86 -14.57
CA THR A 124 4.24 2.77 -15.72
C THR A 124 5.44 3.72 -15.62
N GLN A 125 5.74 4.23 -14.42
CA GLN A 125 6.85 5.16 -14.19
C GLN A 125 8.22 4.48 -14.14
N MET A 126 8.27 3.15 -13.92
CA MET A 126 9.48 2.34 -13.90
C MET A 126 9.88 1.77 -15.27
N ALA A 127 8.96 1.79 -16.24
CA ALA A 127 9.23 1.41 -17.63
C ALA A 127 10.14 2.43 -18.33
#